data_AF-A0A3D0GYH1-F1
#
_entry.id   AF-A0A3D0GYH1-F1
#
_cell.length_a   1.000
_cell.length_b   1.000
_cell.length_c   1.000
_cell.angle_alpha   90.00
_cell.angle_beta   90.00
_cell.angle_gamma   90.00
#
_symmetry.space_group_name_H-M   'P 1'
#
loop_
_entity.id
_entity.type
_entity.pdbx_description
1 polymer ?
#
loop_
_entity_poly.entity_id
_entity_poly.type
_entity_poly.pdbx_seq_one_letter_code
_entity_poly.pdbx_strand_id
1 'polypeptide(L)' 'MIFGKKDPLVEELDELYVLMKSNLENNYKDNALNALKELELKCEEYKDRIKEKDYKRISMLVSTYKDRLKDYHH' A
#
# COMPACT_ATOMS: atom_id res chain seq x y z
N MET A 1 -1.71 -22.38 19.92
CA MET A 1 -1.09 -21.47 18.93
C MET A 1 -1.95 -20.22 18.87
N ILE A 2 -1.56 -19.15 19.57
CA ILE A 2 -2.26 -17.86 19.50
C ILE A 2 -1.60 -17.13 18.34
N PHE A 3 -2.16 -17.23 17.13
CA PHE A 3 -1.80 -16.31 16.05
C PHE A 3 -2.17 -14.91 16.57
N GLY A 4 -1.15 -14.15 16.99
CA GLY A 4 -1.34 -12.76 17.38
C GLY A 4 -2.05 -12.04 16.24
N LYS A 5 -3.19 -11.41 16.54
CA LYS A 5 -3.91 -10.61 15.56
C LYS A 5 -2.92 -9.63 14.93
N LYS A 6 -2.94 -9.56 13.60
CA LYS A 6 -2.18 -8.58 12.85
C LYS A 6 -2.59 -7.19 13.33
N ASP A 7 -1.64 -6.27 13.37
CA ASP A 7 -1.93 -4.89 13.76
C ASP A 7 -3.01 -4.34 12.81
N PRO A 8 -4.14 -3.82 13.31
CA PRO A 8 -5.24 -3.34 12.47
C PRO A 8 -4.79 -2.24 11.49
N LEU A 9 -3.79 -1.44 11.86
CA LEU A 9 -3.23 -0.42 10.98
C LEU A 9 -2.45 -1.03 9.81
N VAL A 10 -1.75 -2.15 10.06
CA VAL A 10 -1.04 -2.88 9.01
C VAL A 10 -2.04 -3.63 8.11
N GLU A 11 -3.15 -4.09 8.67
CA GLU A 11 -4.24 -4.69 7.91
C GLU A 11 -4.88 -3.69 6.94
N GLU A 12 -5.18 -2.46 7.41
CA GLU A 12 -5.68 -1.37 6.55
C GLU A 12 -4.70 -1.03 5.40
N LEU A 13 -3.40 -0.95 5.69
CA LEU A 13 -2.38 -0.72 4.65
C LEU A 13 -2.33 -1.88 3.63
N ASP A 14 -2.51 -3.12 4.08
CA ASP A 14 -2.53 -4.26 3.16
C ASP A 14 -3.80 -4.31 2.31
N GLU A 15 -4.95 -3.89 2.85
CA GLU A 15 -6.20 -3.75 2.09
C GLU A 15 -6.05 -2.70 0.98
N LEU A 16 -5.50 -1.53 1.29
CA LEU A 16 -5.21 -0.49 0.31
C LEU A 16 -4.24 -0.96 -0.78
N TYR A 17 -3.21 -1.72 -0.39
CA TYR A 17 -2.29 -2.35 -1.34
C TYR A 17 -3.00 -3.34 -2.28
N VAL A 18 -3.86 -4.22 -1.74
CA VAL A 18 -4.64 -5.18 -2.53
C VAL A 18 -5.59 -4.45 -3.48
N LEU A 19 -6.26 -3.40 -3.02
CA LEU A 19 -7.15 -2.57 -3.84
C LEU A 19 -6.39 -1.92 -5.01
N MET A 20 -5.24 -1.31 -4.74
CA MET A 20 -4.38 -0.71 -5.77
C MET A 20 -3.95 -1.74 -6.82
N LYS A 21 -3.50 -2.92 -6.37
CA LYS A 21 -3.10 -4.02 -7.26
C LYS A 21 -4.26 -4.51 -8.12
N SER A 22 -5.45 -4.67 -7.52
CA SER A 22 -6.66 -5.08 -8.25
C SER A 22 -7.06 -4.03 -9.29
N ASN A 23 -6.99 -2.75 -8.96
CA ASN A 23 -7.26 -1.67 -9.93
C ASN A 23 -6.28 -1.70 -11.11
N LEU A 24 -4.99 -1.94 -10.85
CA LEU A 24 -3.98 -2.09 -11.90
C LEU A 24 -4.26 -3.30 -12.82
N GLU A 25 -4.63 -4.44 -12.24
CA GLU A 25 -4.95 -5.66 -13.00
C GLU A 25 -6.19 -5.49 -13.88
N ASN A 26 -7.12 -4.61 -13.49
CA ASN A 26 -8.31 -4.27 -14.26
C ASN A 26 -8.12 -3.04 -15.19
N ASN A 27 -6.89 -2.54 -15.36
CA ASN A 27 -6.58 -1.32 -16.13
C ASN A 27 -7.30 -0.05 -15.64
N TYR A 28 -7.74 0.00 -14.38
CA TYR A 28 -8.29 1.20 -13.75
C TYR A 28 -7.18 2.09 -13.19
N LYS A 29 -6.40 2.72 -14.09
CA LYS A 29 -5.19 3.49 -13.74
C LYS A 29 -5.45 4.60 -12.71
N ASP A 30 -6.52 5.38 -12.90
CA ASP A 30 -6.84 6.49 -11.98
C ASP A 30 -7.19 5.98 -10.58
N ASN A 31 -7.94 4.88 -10.51
CA ASN A 31 -8.28 4.23 -9.23
C ASN A 31 -7.04 3.63 -8.56
N ALA A 32 -6.12 3.04 -9.33
CA ALA A 32 -4.85 2.56 -8.83
C ALA A 32 -3.96 3.70 -8.30
N LEU A 33 -3.89 4.83 -9.01
CA LEU A 33 -3.16 6.02 -8.56
C LEU A 33 -3.75 6.60 -7.28
N ASN A 34 -5.07 6.66 -7.17
CA ASN A 34 -5.73 7.14 -5.96
C ASN A 34 -5.46 6.21 -4.77
N ALA A 35 -5.62 4.90 -4.95
CA ALA A 35 -5.32 3.91 -3.91
C ALA A 35 -3.83 3.92 -3.50
N LEU A 36 -2.90 4.14 -4.45
CA LEU A 36 -1.48 4.29 -4.13
C LEU A 36 -1.19 5.56 -3.31
N LYS A 37 -1.81 6.69 -3.64
CA LYS A 37 -1.67 7.94 -2.86
C LYS A 37 -2.20 7.77 -1.45
N GLU A 38 -3.35 7.11 -1.32
CA GLU A 38 -3.95 6.82 -0.01
C GLU A 38 -3.07 5.89 0.82
N LEU A 39 -2.54 4.82 0.21
CA LEU A 39 -1.58 3.92 0.83
C LEU A 39 -0.33 4.65 1.32
N GLU A 40 0.23 5.56 0.51
CA GLU A 40 1.38 6.37 0.89
C GLU A 40 1.09 7.28 2.09
N LEU A 41 -0.02 8.02 2.03
CA LEU A 41 -0.44 8.93 3.11
C LEU A 41 -0.62 8.17 4.43
N LYS A 42 -1.33 7.04 4.38
CA LYS A 42 -1.55 6.18 5.54
C LYS A 42 -0.26 5.54 6.05
N CYS A 43 0.64 5.14 5.16
CA CYS A 43 1.93 4.57 5.55
C CYS A 43 2.78 5.57 6.35
N GLU A 44 2.80 6.84 5.94
CA GLU A 44 3.48 7.91 6.69
C GLU A 44 2.75 8.28 7.98
N GLU A 45 1.41 8.33 7.97
CA GLU A 45 0.60 8.55 9.18
C GLU A 45 0.85 7.47 10.25
N TYR A 46 1.05 6.22 9.82
CA TYR A 46 1.19 5.06 10.70
C TYR A 46 2.64 4.74 11.07
N LYS A 47 3.62 5.46 10.53
CA LYS A 47 5.06 5.20 10.70
C LYS A 47 5.48 4.97 12.16
N ASP A 48 5.00 5.80 13.08
CA ASP A 48 5.33 5.73 14.50
C ASP A 48 4.37 4.81 15.31
N ARG A 49 3.32 4.30 14.65
CA ARG A 49 2.26 3.48 15.25
C ARG A 49 2.39 1.99 14.94
N ILE A 50 3.06 1.65 13.84
CA ILE A 50 3.33 0.27 13.44
C ILE A 50 4.80 -0.09 13.65
N LYS A 51 5.12 -1.38 13.56
CA LYS A 51 6.51 -1.85 13.67
C LYS A 51 7.31 -1.36 12.46
N GLU A 52 8.57 -0.98 12.71
CA GLU A 52 9.50 -0.53 11.66
C GLU A 52 9.61 -1.53 10.49
N LYS A 53 9.56 -2.84 10.80
CA LYS A 53 9.54 -3.90 9.77
C LYS A 53 8.34 -3.79 8.83
N ASP A 54 7.15 -3.53 9.38
CA ASP A 54 5.92 -3.42 8.61
C ASP A 54 5.90 -2.12 7.80
N TYR A 55 6.36 -1.01 8.39
CA TYR A 55 6.56 0.27 7.69
C TYR A 55 7.51 0.11 6.50
N LYS A 56 8.70 -0.47 6.71
CA LYS A 56 9.68 -0.67 5.62
C LYS A 56 9.11 -1.53 4.48
N ARG A 57 8.36 -2.58 4.81
CA ARG A 57 7.70 -3.43 3.80
C ARG A 57 6.71 -2.62 2.96
N ILE A 58 5.79 -1.89 3.59
CA ILE A 58 4.78 -1.11 2.87
C ILE A 58 5.42 0.04 2.09
N SER A 59 6.37 0.77 2.69
CA SER A 59 7.11 1.85 2.02
C SER A 59 7.83 1.36 0.75
N MET A 60 8.44 0.17 0.79
CA MET A 60 9.06 -0.44 -0.39
C MET A 60 8.05 -0.77 -1.48
N LEU A 61 6.85 -1.26 -1.11
CA LEU A 61 5.76 -1.50 -2.06
C LEU A 61 5.30 -0.18 -2.69
N VAL A 62 5.08 0.86 -1.89
CA VAL A 62 4.69 2.20 -2.37
C VAL A 62 5.71 2.73 -3.39
N SER A 63 7.00 2.66 -3.09
CA SER A 63 8.06 3.09 -4.02
C SER A 63 8.04 2.30 -5.32
N THR A 64 7.95 0.97 -5.24
CA THR A 64 7.92 0.08 -6.41
C THR A 64 6.75 0.41 -7.33
N TYR A 65 5.56 0.62 -6.76
CA TYR A 65 4.36 0.91 -7.54
C TYR A 65 4.29 2.35 -8.02
N LYS A 66 4.92 3.31 -7.33
CA LYS A 66 5.12 4.67 -7.82
C LYS A 66 5.92 4.67 -9.13
N ASP A 67 7.01 3.93 -9.18
CA ASP A 67 7.84 3.85 -10.38
C ASP A 67 7.08 3.14 -11.51
N ARG A 68 6.42 2.02 -11.19
CA ARG A 68 5.60 1.29 -12.17
C ARG A 68 4.46 2.12 -12.76
N LEU A 69 3.80 2.97 -11.96
CA LEU A 69 2.69 3.82 -12.42
C LEU A 69 3.17 5.10 -13.13
N LYS A 70 4.38 5.59 -12.84
CA LYS A 70 5.02 6.68 -13.60
C LYS A 70 5.31 6.26 -15.04
N ASP A 71 5.86 5.07 -15.22
CA ASP A 71 6.24 4.55 -16.54
C ASP A 71 5.04 3.97 -17.33
N TYR A 72 3.86 3.93 -16.71
CA TYR A 72 2.65 3.42 -17.33
C TYR A 72 2.09 4.46 -18.33
N HIS A 73 2.68 4.54 -19.51
CA HIS A 73 2.11 5.23 -20.67
C HIS A 73 1.19 4.27 -21.43
N HIS A 74 -0.02 4.76 -21.74
CA HIS A 74 -1.10 3.99 -22.36
C HIS A 74 -0.82 3.63 -23.82
#